data_AF-A0A4P7DNA7-F1
#
_entry.id   AF-A0A4P7DNA7-F1
#
_cell.length_a   1.000
_cell.length_b   1.000
_cell.length_c   1.000
_cell.angle_alpha   90.00
_cell.angle_beta   90.00
_cell.angle_gamma   90.00
#
_symmetry.space_group_name_H-M   'P 1'
#
loop_
_entity.id
_entity.type
_entity.pdbx_description
1 polymer ?
#
loop_
_entity_poly.entity_id
_entity_poly.type
_entity_poly.pdbx_seq_one_letter_code
_entity_poly.pdbx_strand_id
1 'polypeptide(L)'
;MIAKKNRLYLITGIICFFGILWLGFLHYFHTAVTLCPVKNLTGYPCPSCGSSRAIDAFLHGNIWEAILINPLGIISLFLLASIICLILVDLITKRDYYFRVYNAAEEFLKKNMLISVLLIILLIANWIWNIKKGL
;
A
#
# COMPACT_ATOMS: atom_id res chain seq x y z
N MET A 1 25.70 4.02 -9.53
CA MET A 1 24.40 3.34 -9.71
C MET A 1 24.06 2.35 -8.59
N ILE A 2 25.03 1.56 -8.08
CA ILE A 2 24.81 0.56 -7.01
C ILE A 2 24.22 1.15 -5.72
N ALA A 3 24.67 2.35 -5.30
CA ALA A 3 24.16 3.01 -4.09
C ALA A 3 22.66 3.33 -4.15
N LYS A 4 22.13 3.73 -5.33
CA LYS A 4 20.70 4.01 -5.51
C LYS A 4 19.87 2.74 -5.40
N LYS A 5 20.34 1.64 -6.01
CA LYS A 5 19.71 0.32 -5.90
C LYS A 5 19.62 -0.12 -4.45
N ASN A 6 20.75 -0.17 -3.74
CA ASN A 6 20.77 -0.66 -2.36
C ASN A 6 19.89 0.19 -1.42
N ARG A 7 19.85 1.51 -1.63
CA ARG A 7 18.97 2.41 -0.88
C ARG A 7 17.49 2.10 -1.10
N LEU A 8 17.08 1.83 -2.35
CA LEU A 8 15.71 1.44 -2.66
C LEU A 8 15.32 0.15 -1.93
N TYR A 9 16.14 -0.90 -2.02
CA TYR A 9 15.85 -2.19 -1.37
C TYR A 9 15.75 -2.05 0.14
N LEU A 10 16.66 -1.27 0.75
CA LEU A 10 16.65 -1.05 2.20
C LEU A 10 15.39 -0.31 2.64
N ILE A 11 15.05 0.81 1.99
CA ILE A 11 13.87 1.61 2.37
C ILE A 11 12.60 0.79 2.17
N THR A 12 12.41 0.20 0.99
CA THR A 12 11.19 -0.58 0.72
C THR A 12 11.11 -1.80 1.62
N GLY A 13 12.24 -2.47 1.87
CA GLY A 13 12.31 -3.61 2.80
C GLY A 13 11.90 -3.23 4.22
N ILE A 14 12.38 -2.10 4.74
CA ILE A 14 11.98 -1.58 6.05
C ILE A 14 10.48 -1.27 6.09
N ILE A 15 9.95 -0.59 5.07
CA ILE A 15 8.52 -0.26 4.99
C ILE A 15 7.67 -1.55 4.97
N CYS A 16 8.06 -2.54 4.17
CA CYS A 16 7.35 -3.82 4.10
C CYS A 16 7.40 -4.55 5.44
N PHE A 17 8.57 -4.60 6.09
CA PHE A 17 8.75 -5.26 7.38
C PHE A 17 7.83 -4.67 8.46
N PHE A 18 7.85 -3.34 8.65
CA PHE A 18 6.96 -2.69 9.62
C PHE A 18 5.48 -2.79 9.21
N GLY A 19 5.17 -2.75 7.92
CA GLY A 19 3.80 -2.95 7.42
C GLY A 19 3.25 -4.33 7.77
N ILE A 20 4.04 -5.39 7.58
CA ILE A 20 3.65 -6.77 7.94
C ILE A 20 3.49 -6.89 9.46
N LEU A 21 4.44 -6.37 10.25
CA LEU A 21 4.33 -6.41 11.71
C LEU A 21 3.06 -5.73 12.21
N TRP A 22 2.74 -4.56 11.65
CA TRP A 22 1.51 -3.82 11.98
C TRP A 22 0.24 -4.60 11.61
N LEU A 23 0.19 -5.18 10.40
CA LEU A 23 -0.95 -5.99 9.96
C LEU A 23 -1.10 -7.26 10.82
N GLY A 24 0.01 -7.94 11.13
CA GLY A 24 0.01 -9.11 12.01
C GLY A 24 -0.45 -8.78 13.43
N PHE A 25 -0.04 -7.63 13.97
CA PHE A 25 -0.52 -7.14 15.26
C PHE A 25 -2.04 -6.90 15.26
N LEU A 26 -2.55 -6.18 14.25
CA LEU A 26 -3.99 -5.91 14.15
C LEU A 26 -4.80 -7.21 14.02
N HIS A 27 -4.33 -8.13 13.19
CA HIS A 27 -4.98 -9.42 12.94
C HIS A 27 -4.99 -10.32 14.19
N TYR A 28 -3.85 -10.44 14.88
CA TYR A 28 -3.72 -11.32 16.05
C TYR A 28 -4.45 -10.79 17.30
N PHE A 29 -4.40 -9.47 17.53
CA PHE A 29 -5.01 -8.87 18.71
C PHE A 29 -6.47 -8.41 18.49
N HIS A 30 -7.03 -8.60 17.29
CA HIS A 30 -8.36 -8.12 16.89
C HIS A 30 -8.65 -6.67 17.33
N THR A 31 -7.63 -5.82 17.25
CA THR A 31 -7.70 -4.46 17.77
C THR A 31 -8.28 -3.51 16.71
N ALA A 32 -9.43 -2.90 17.00
CA ALA A 32 -10.04 -1.88 16.15
C ALA A 32 -9.39 -0.48 16.31
N VAL A 33 -8.09 -0.41 16.64
CA VAL A 33 -7.43 0.86 16.94
C VAL A 33 -7.20 1.63 15.63
N THR A 34 -7.78 2.82 15.54
CA THR A 34 -7.54 3.73 14.41
C THR A 34 -6.36 4.65 14.75
N LEU A 35 -5.14 4.24 14.40
CA LEU A 35 -3.97 5.12 14.46
C LEU A 35 -3.79 5.85 13.12
N CYS A 36 -4.52 6.95 12.93
CA CYS A 36 -4.27 7.85 11.81
C CYS A 36 -3.90 9.25 12.33
N PRO A 37 -2.62 9.66 12.25
CA PRO A 37 -2.20 10.99 12.69
C PRO A 37 -2.97 12.11 11.98
N VAL A 38 -3.25 11.96 10.68
CA VAL A 38 -4.00 12.95 9.90
C VAL A 38 -5.41 13.14 10.44
N LYS A 39 -6.12 12.04 10.70
CA LYS A 39 -7.47 12.08 11.28
C LYS A 39 -7.46 12.63 12.70
N ASN A 40 -6.48 12.25 13.51
CA ASN A 40 -6.37 12.73 14.89
C ASN A 40 -6.04 14.23 14.97
N LEU A 41 -5.28 14.76 14.01
CA LEU A 41 -4.91 16.17 13.97
C LEU A 41 -5.95 17.06 13.28
N THR A 42 -6.57 16.59 12.19
CA THR A 42 -7.44 17.42 11.34
C THR A 42 -8.92 17.11 11.48
N GLY A 43 -9.28 15.95 12.06
CA GLY A 43 -10.63 15.40 12.05
C GLY A 43 -11.03 14.70 10.75
N TYR A 44 -10.22 14.80 9.69
CA TYR A 44 -10.53 14.21 8.37
C TYR A 44 -9.68 12.96 8.09
N PRO A 45 -10.28 11.88 7.54
CA PRO A 45 -9.50 10.73 7.09
C PRO A 45 -8.57 11.11 5.94
N CYS A 46 -7.41 10.47 5.85
CA CYS A 46 -6.57 10.51 4.66
C CYS A 46 -7.06 9.47 3.61
N PRO A 47 -6.57 9.50 2.36
CA PRO A 47 -7.02 8.55 1.33
C PRO A 47 -6.83 7.08 1.70
N SER A 48 -5.84 6.75 2.56
CA SER A 48 -5.56 5.39 3.01
C SER A 48 -6.23 5.00 4.34
N CYS A 49 -7.01 5.89 4.97
CA CYS A 49 -7.76 5.56 6.19
C CYS A 49 -8.65 4.33 5.98
N GLY A 50 -8.58 3.38 6.92
CA GLY A 50 -9.30 2.11 6.83
C GLY A 50 -8.60 1.01 6.04
N SER A 51 -7.44 1.24 5.43
CA SER A 51 -6.73 0.21 4.64
C SER A 51 -6.44 -1.06 5.44
N SER A 52 -5.97 -0.95 6.69
CA SER A 52 -5.71 -2.14 7.52
C SER A 52 -6.98 -2.92 7.87
N ARG A 53 -8.11 -2.23 8.09
CA ARG A 53 -9.42 -2.87 8.31
C ARG A 53 -9.92 -3.55 7.03
N ALA A 54 -9.72 -2.92 5.88
CA ALA A 54 -10.04 -3.51 4.58
C ALA A 54 -9.21 -4.77 4.34
N ILE A 55 -7.92 -4.74 4.66
CA ILE A 55 -7.04 -5.91 4.57
C ILE A 55 -7.52 -7.02 5.52
N ASP A 56 -7.82 -6.69 6.77
CA ASP A 56 -8.30 -7.68 7.73
C ASP A 56 -9.63 -8.32 7.29
N ALA A 57 -10.59 -7.53 6.83
CA ALA A 57 -11.85 -8.04 6.24
C ALA A 57 -11.58 -8.94 5.03
N PHE A 58 -10.66 -8.55 4.15
CA PHE A 58 -10.27 -9.35 2.98
C PHE A 58 -9.65 -10.69 3.39
N LEU A 59 -8.78 -10.71 4.41
CA LEU A 59 -8.16 -11.93 4.93
C LEU A 59 -9.16 -12.88 5.60
N HIS A 60 -10.25 -12.36 6.16
CA HIS A 60 -11.37 -13.17 6.67
C HIS A 60 -12.35 -13.64 5.57
N GLY A 61 -12.08 -13.33 4.30
CA GLY A 61 -12.92 -13.72 3.16
C GLY A 61 -14.05 -12.73 2.83
N ASN A 62 -14.17 -11.61 3.56
CA ASN A 62 -15.19 -10.59 3.33
C ASN A 62 -14.74 -9.59 2.25
N ILE A 63 -14.61 -10.07 1.00
CA ILE A 63 -14.08 -9.26 -0.12
C ILE A 63 -14.91 -8.00 -0.36
N TRP A 64 -16.24 -8.11 -0.34
CA TRP A 64 -17.13 -6.98 -0.57
C TRP A 64 -17.02 -5.93 0.53
N GLU A 65 -16.95 -6.37 1.79
CA GLU A 65 -16.72 -5.50 2.94
C GLU A 65 -15.37 -4.78 2.82
N ALA A 66 -14.32 -5.49 2.44
CA ALA A 66 -12.99 -4.90 2.24
C ALA A 66 -13.01 -3.76 1.20
N ILE A 67 -13.69 -3.98 0.07
CA ILE A 67 -13.88 -2.95 -0.97
C ILE A 67 -14.65 -1.77 -0.39
N LEU A 68 -15.76 -2.02 0.31
CA LEU A 68 -16.60 -0.98 0.93
C LEU A 68 -15.86 -0.17 2.00
N ILE A 69 -14.95 -0.80 2.75
CA ILE A 69 -14.09 -0.11 3.71
C ILE A 69 -13.11 0.78 2.95
N ASN A 70 -12.19 0.21 2.17
CA ASN A 70 -11.26 0.99 1.34
C ASN A 70 -10.56 0.08 0.30
N PRO A 71 -10.81 0.26 -1.02
CA PRO A 71 -10.20 -0.56 -2.06
C PRO A 71 -8.68 -0.41 -2.11
N LEU A 72 -8.13 0.73 -1.65
CA LEU A 72 -6.68 0.90 -1.54
C LEU A 72 -6.06 -0.11 -0.57
N GLY A 73 -6.81 -0.62 0.41
CA GLY A 73 -6.33 -1.69 1.30
C GLY A 73 -5.97 -2.94 0.51
N ILE A 74 -6.87 -3.40 -0.35
CA ILE A 74 -6.66 -4.57 -1.21
C ILE A 74 -5.50 -4.34 -2.17
N ILE A 75 -5.46 -3.17 -2.84
CA ILE A 75 -4.36 -2.82 -3.75
C ILE A 75 -3.02 -2.82 -3.00
N SER A 76 -2.98 -2.25 -1.79
CA SER A 76 -1.77 -2.18 -0.98
C SER A 76 -1.29 -3.56 -0.51
N LEU A 77 -2.21 -4.49 -0.23
CA LEU A 77 -1.88 -5.87 0.12
C LEU A 77 -1.20 -6.60 -1.04
N PHE A 78 -1.75 -6.51 -2.24
CA PHE A 78 -1.14 -7.12 -3.43
C PHE A 78 0.20 -6.46 -3.79
N LEU A 79 0.31 -5.14 -3.63
CA LEU A 79 1.57 -4.43 -3.84
C LEU A 79 2.64 -4.87 -2.83
N LEU A 80 2.28 -4.99 -1.54
CA LEU A 80 3.16 -5.48 -0.49
C LEU A 80 3.65 -6.91 -0.80
N ALA A 81 2.74 -7.82 -1.13
CA ALA A 81 3.06 -9.21 -1.45
C ALA A 81 3.97 -9.33 -2.69
N SER A 82 3.66 -8.58 -3.76
CA SER A 82 4.47 -8.59 -4.98
C SER A 82 5.86 -7.99 -4.78
N ILE A 83 5.98 -6.89 -4.03
CA ILE A 83 7.28 -6.30 -3.68
C ILE A 83 8.15 -7.29 -2.89
N ILE A 84 7.58 -7.92 -1.85
CA ILE A 84 8.31 -8.89 -1.03
C ILE A 84 8.76 -10.07 -1.90
N CYS A 85 7.88 -10.61 -2.73
CA CYS A 85 8.20 -11.70 -3.65
C CYS A 85 9.37 -11.32 -4.57
N LEU A 86 9.33 -10.14 -5.20
CA LEU A 86 10.39 -9.67 -6.09
C LEU A 86 11.72 -9.47 -5.36
N ILE A 87 11.70 -8.89 -4.15
CA ILE A 87 12.92 -8.71 -3.34
C ILE A 87 13.51 -10.07 -2.95
N LEU A 88 12.69 -11.04 -2.54
CA LEU A 88 13.15 -12.39 -2.19
C LEU A 88 13.73 -13.12 -3.42
N VAL A 89 13.06 -13.04 -4.57
CA VAL A 89 13.56 -13.60 -5.83
C VAL A 89 14.91 -12.99 -6.18
N ASP A 90 15.08 -11.68 -6.06
CA ASP A 90 16.36 -11.01 -6.31
C ASP A 90 17.45 -11.45 -5.34
N LEU A 91 17.12 -11.66 -4.07
CA LEU A 91 18.06 -12.14 -3.06
C LEU A 91 18.53 -13.57 -3.35
N ILE A 92 17.62 -14.46 -3.78
CA ILE A 92 17.91 -15.87 -4.09
C ILE A 92 18.66 -15.99 -5.42
N THR A 93 18.17 -15.31 -6.47
CA THR A 93 18.72 -15.41 -7.83
C THR A 93 19.93 -14.51 -8.07
N LYS A 94 20.24 -13.62 -7.13
CA LYS A 94 21.25 -12.54 -7.25
C LYS A 94 21.02 -11.65 -8.47
N ARG A 95 19.75 -11.47 -8.85
CA ARG A 95 19.29 -10.58 -9.93
C ARG A 95 18.72 -9.29 -9.34
N ASP A 96 18.28 -8.40 -10.21
CA ASP A 96 17.77 -7.06 -9.92
C ASP A 96 16.40 -6.81 -10.59
N TYR A 97 15.52 -7.81 -10.57
CA TYR A 97 14.15 -7.71 -11.10
C TYR A 97 13.34 -6.63 -10.41
N TYR A 98 13.37 -6.54 -9.08
CA TYR A 98 12.64 -5.50 -8.34
C TYR A 98 13.09 -4.09 -8.79
N PHE A 99 14.40 -3.86 -8.89
CA PHE A 99 14.94 -2.59 -9.37
C PHE A 99 14.47 -2.26 -10.79
N ARG A 100 14.52 -3.23 -11.71
CA ARG A 100 14.05 -3.03 -13.09
C ARG A 100 12.56 -2.75 -13.17
N VAL A 101 11.73 -3.51 -12.46
CA VAL A 101 10.27 -3.33 -12.43
C VAL A 101 9.93 -1.97 -11.85
N TYR A 102 10.59 -1.55 -10.76
CA TYR A 102 10.40 -0.24 -10.17
C TYR A 102 10.71 0.88 -11.17
N ASN A 103 11.88 0.84 -11.82
CA ASN A 103 12.27 1.88 -12.79
C ASN A 103 11.35 1.88 -14.02
N ALA A 104 10.96 0.70 -14.52
CA ALA A 104 10.04 0.58 -15.64
C ALA A 104 8.65 1.16 -15.30
N ALA A 105 8.14 0.90 -14.10
CA ALA A 105 6.88 1.48 -13.63
C ALA A 105 6.99 3.01 -13.49
N GLU A 106 8.09 3.51 -12.93
CA GLU A 106 8.35 4.95 -12.80
C GLU A 106 8.44 5.64 -14.16
N GLU A 107 9.18 5.06 -15.12
CA GLU A 107 9.29 5.56 -16.49
C GLU A 107 7.95 5.52 -17.23
N PHE A 108 7.18 4.45 -17.07
CA PHE A 108 5.85 4.32 -17.64
C PHE A 108 4.90 5.42 -17.15
N LEU A 109 4.86 5.67 -15.84
CA LEU A 109 4.02 6.73 -15.26
C LEU A 109 4.48 8.14 -15.69
N LYS A 110 5.79 8.35 -15.83
CA LYS A 110 6.34 9.63 -16.32
C LYS A 110 6.01 9.86 -17.80
N LYS A 111 6.07 8.83 -18.63
CA LYS A 111 5.78 8.91 -20.07
C LYS A 111 4.29 9.05 -20.35
N ASN A 112 3.44 8.38 -19.58
CA ASN A 112 2.00 8.31 -19.81
C ASN A 112 1.24 9.22 -18.85
N MET A 113 1.28 10.53 -19.10
CA MET A 113 0.62 11.55 -18.26
C MET A 113 -0.87 11.24 -18.00
N LEU A 114 -1.60 10.75 -19.00
CA LEU A 114 -3.02 10.37 -18.86
C LEU A 114 -3.23 9.37 -17.72
N ILE A 115 -2.38 8.35 -17.62
CA ILE A 115 -2.50 7.30 -16.61
C ILE A 115 -2.23 7.89 -15.23
N SER A 116 -1.19 8.71 -15.09
CA SER A 116 -0.89 9.40 -13.84
C SER A 116 -2.03 10.31 -13.39
N VAL A 117 -2.62 11.07 -14.31
CA VAL A 117 -3.80 11.92 -14.01
C VAL A 117 -4.99 11.06 -13.59
N LEU A 118 -5.26 9.96 -14.28
CA LEU A 118 -6.35 9.04 -13.92
C LEU A 118 -6.14 8.45 -12.51
N LEU A 119 -4.94 8.02 -12.17
CA LEU A 119 -4.61 7.49 -10.84
C LEU A 119 -4.80 8.55 -9.74
N ILE A 120 -4.41 9.81 -10.02
CA ILE A 120 -4.63 10.93 -9.09
C ILE A 120 -6.13 11.19 -8.91
N ILE A 121 -6.90 11.19 -10.00
CA ILE A 121 -8.37 11.35 -9.94
C ILE A 121 -8.99 10.22 -9.11
N LEU A 122 -8.58 8.97 -9.33
CA LEU A 122 -9.06 7.82 -8.55
C LEU A 122 -8.70 7.94 -7.06
N LEU A 123 -7.49 8.41 -6.74
CA LEU A 123 -7.06 8.65 -5.37
C LEU A 123 -7.92 9.75 -4.68
N ILE A 124 -8.20 10.85 -5.40
CA ILE A 124 -9.07 11.93 -4.91
C ILE A 124 -10.50 11.43 -4.73
N ALA A 125 -11.02 10.66 -5.69
CA ALA A 125 -12.35 10.06 -5.58
C ALA A 125 -12.46 9.13 -4.36
N ASN A 126 -11.45 8.27 -4.13
CA ASN A 126 -11.39 7.44 -2.93
C ASN A 126 -11.34 8.27 -1.64
N TRP A 127 -10.60 9.39 -1.66
CA TRP A 127 -10.51 10.28 -0.52
C TRP A 127 -11.85 10.95 -0.19
N ILE A 128 -12.52 11.52 -1.19
CA ILE A 128 -13.86 12.10 -1.05
C ILE A 128 -14.84 11.04 -0.51
N TRP A 129 -14.75 9.81 -1.02
CA TRP A 129 -15.59 8.72 -0.55
C TRP A 129 -15.32 8.35 0.91
N ASN A 130 -14.06 8.34 1.35
CA ASN A 130 -13.72 8.11 2.76
C ASN A 130 -14.23 9.22 3.67
N ILE A 131 -14.17 10.49 3.24
CA ILE A 131 -14.74 11.62 4.00
C ILE A 131 -16.25 11.46 4.15
N LYS A 132 -16.97 11.13 3.05
CA LYS A 132 -18.42 10.89 3.09
C LYS A 132 -18.84 9.76 4.03
N LYS A 133 -18.01 8.72 4.15
CA LYS A 133 -18.24 7.58 5.06
C LYS A 133 -17.89 7.90 6.53
N GLY A 134 -17.23 9.02 6.82
CA GLY A 134 -16.77 9.35 8.17
C GLY A 134 -15.69 8.41 8.71
N LEU A 135 -14.89 7.82 7.80
CA LEU A 135 -13.86 6.83 8.13
C LEU A 135 -12.81 7.33 9.12
#